data_AF-A0A926CHA1-F1
#
_entry.id   AF-A0A926CHA1-F1
#
_cell.length_a   1.000
_cell.length_b   1.000
_cell.length_c   1.000
_cell.angle_alpha   90.00
_cell.angle_beta   90.00
_cell.angle_gamma   90.00
#
_symmetry.space_group_name_H-M   'P 1'
#
loop_
_entity.id
_entity.type
_entity.pdbx_description
1 polymer ?
#
loop_
_entity_poly.entity_id
_entity_poly.type
_entity_poly.pdbx_seq_one_letter_code
_entity_poly.pdbx_strand_id
1 'polypeptide(L)' 'MVYLTQADQDWAMQQLELLRLSHGVSINDTLIASVSHRLQVPLYTHNLKHMRVLLGETLPQQPY' A
#
# COMPACT_ATOMS: atom_id res chain seq x y z
N MET A 1 14.49 11.54 1.59
CA MET A 1 13.05 11.81 1.43
C MET A 1 12.64 11.18 0.11
N VAL A 2 11.64 10.28 0.10
CA VAL A 2 11.13 9.65 -1.13
C VAL A 2 9.89 10.43 -1.54
N TYR A 3 9.80 10.85 -2.80
CA TYR A 3 8.65 11.57 -3.34
C TYR A 3 7.74 10.62 -4.12
N LEU A 4 6.43 10.87 -4.06
CA LEU A 4 5.46 10.19 -4.90
C LEU A 4 5.72 10.52 -6.36
N THR A 5 5.74 9.49 -7.20
CA THR A 5 5.75 9.62 -8.66
C THR A 5 4.32 9.54 -9.20
N GLN A 6 4.11 9.93 -10.46
CA GLN A 6 2.81 9.75 -11.11
C GLN A 6 2.38 8.27 -11.12
N ALA A 7 3.32 7.35 -11.38
CA ALA A 7 3.06 5.92 -11.36
C ALA A 7 2.55 5.42 -9.99
N ASP A 8 3.02 6.03 -8.89
CA ASP A 8 2.57 5.69 -7.54
C ASP A 8 1.11 6.12 -7.32
N GLN A 9 0.70 7.26 -7.91
CA GLN A 9 -0.68 7.74 -7.83
C GLN A 9 -1.62 6.89 -8.70
N ASP A 10 -1.20 6.57 -9.93
CA ASP A 10 -1.99 5.75 -10.85
C ASP A 10 -2.24 4.36 -10.26
N TRP A 11 -1.20 3.74 -9.69
CA TRP A 11 -1.34 2.47 -8.99
C TRP A 11 -2.25 2.58 -7.76
N ALA A 12 -2.10 3.65 -6.96
CA ALA A 12 -2.93 3.86 -5.77
C ALA A 12 -4.42 4.02 -6.10
N MET A 13 -4.73 4.68 -7.22
CA MET A 13 -6.10 4.82 -7.72
C MET A 13 -6.68 3.49 -8.18
N GLN A 14 -5.92 2.70 -8.95
CA GLN A 14 -6.34 1.37 -9.38
C GLN A 14 -6.65 0.44 -8.19
N GLN A 15 -5.77 0.42 -7.18
CA GLN A 15 -6.01 -0.39 -5.98
C GLN A 15 -7.21 0.10 -5.17
N LEU A 16 -7.40 1.42 -5.09
CA LEU A 16 -8.54 2.00 -4.39
C LEU A 16 -9.85 1.58 -5.06
N GLU A 17 -9.95 1.65 -6.38
CA GLU A 17 -11.15 1.23 -7.12
C GLU A 17 -11.50 -0.24 -6.88
N LEU A 18 -10.49 -1.11 -6.84
CA LEU A 18 -10.67 -2.56 -6.65
C LEU A 18 -11.02 -2.93 -5.20
N LEU A 19 -10.43 -2.25 -4.22
CA LEU A 19 -10.38 -2.74 -2.85
C LEU A 19 -11.17 -1.88 -1.85
N ARG A 20 -11.57 -0.65 -2.21
CA ARG A 20 -12.30 0.25 -1.30
C ARG A 20 -13.59 -0.36 -0.79
N LEU A 21 -14.38 -0.95 -1.67
CA LEU A 21 -15.70 -1.50 -1.32
C LEU A 21 -15.63 -2.92 -0.75
N SER A 22 -14.62 -3.70 -1.13
CA SER A 22 -14.47 -5.09 -0.71
C SER A 22 -13.68 -5.24 0.60
N HIS A 23 -12.63 -4.43 0.79
CA HIS A 23 -11.70 -4.55 1.91
C HIS A 23 -11.61 -3.27 2.76
N GLY A 24 -12.31 -2.20 2.38
CA GLY A 24 -12.36 -0.96 3.16
C GLY A 24 -11.07 -0.15 3.15
N VAL A 25 -10.17 -0.38 2.19
CA VAL A 25 -8.91 0.36 2.10
C VAL A 25 -9.17 1.84 1.76
N SER A 26 -8.39 2.72 2.35
CA SER A 26 -8.45 4.17 2.11
C SER A 26 -7.42 4.61 1.06
N ILE A 27 -7.60 5.82 0.51
CA ILE A 27 -6.61 6.41 -0.41
C ILE A 27 -5.22 6.56 0.23
N ASN A 28 -5.17 6.83 1.54
CA ASN A 28 -3.91 6.95 2.26
C ASN A 28 -3.21 5.60 2.36
N ASP A 29 -3.96 4.52 2.58
CA ASP A 29 -3.41 3.16 2.59
C ASP A 29 -2.77 2.83 1.23
N THR A 30 -3.47 3.13 0.12
CA THR A 30 -2.96 2.84 -1.23
C THR A 30 -1.77 3.71 -1.63
N LEU A 31 -1.73 4.97 -1.19
CA LEU A 31 -0.58 5.86 -1.42
C LEU A 31 0.67 5.50 -0.60
N ILE A 32 0.49 4.98 0.62
CA ILE A 32 1.63 4.46 1.41
C ILE A 32 2.15 3.18 0.76
N ALA A 33 1.24 2.28 0.37
CA ALA A 33 1.59 1.02 -0.23
C ALA A 33 2.28 1.19 -1.60
N SER A 34 1.89 2.15 -2.43
CA SER A 34 2.43 2.33 -3.78
C SER A 34 3.95 2.49 -3.82
N VAL A 35 4.52 3.21 -2.85
CA VAL A 35 5.97 3.40 -2.73
C VAL A 35 6.68 2.09 -2.42
N SER A 36 6.16 1.31 -1.45
CA SER A 36 6.69 -0.02 -1.12
C SER A 36 6.52 -1.02 -2.25
N HIS A 37 5.41 -0.95 -3.00
CA HIS A 37 5.19 -1.75 -4.20
C HIS A 37 6.20 -1.43 -5.31
N ARG A 38 6.48 -0.15 -5.58
CA ARG A 38 7.45 0.22 -6.63
C ARG A 38 8.89 -0.10 -6.25
N LEU A 39 9.26 0.17 -5.00
CA LEU A 39 10.64 -0.02 -4.53
C LEU A 39 10.93 -1.45 -4.05
N GLN A 40 9.89 -2.27 -3.87
CA GLN A 40 9.99 -3.65 -3.34
C GLN A 40 10.73 -3.70 -2.00
N VAL A 41 10.42 -2.75 -1.11
CA VAL A 41 11.02 -2.64 0.23
C VAL A 41 9.98 -2.95 1.32
N PRO A 42 10.40 -3.57 2.44
CA PRO A 42 9.50 -3.85 3.56
C PRO A 42 8.81 -2.59 4.09
N LEU A 43 7.52 -2.72 4.41
CA LEU A 43 6.71 -1.69 5.03
C LEU A 43 6.44 -2.06 6.48
N TYR A 44 7.07 -1.35 7.41
CA TYR A 44 6.79 -1.55 8.83
C TYR A 44 5.53 -0.81 9.23
N THR A 45 4.53 -1.55 9.70
CA THR A 45 3.21 -1.02 10.04
C THR A 45 2.46 -1.90 11.03
N HIS A 46 1.60 -1.27 11.84
CA HIS A 46 0.60 -2.01 12.62
C HIS A 46 -0.67 -2.31 11.79
N ASN A 47 -0.89 -1.61 10.67
CA ASN A 47 -2.02 -1.87 9.77
C ASN A 47 -1.72 -3.03 8.80
N LEU A 48 -1.37 -4.20 9.33
CA LEU A 48 -1.06 -5.36 8.53
C LEU A 48 -2.25 -5.82 7.68
N LYS A 49 -3.48 -5.66 8.19
CA LYS A 49 -4.70 -6.10 7.50
C LYS A 49 -4.84 -5.46 6.11
N HIS A 50 -4.77 -4.13 6.01
CA HIS A 50 -4.89 -3.47 4.71
C HIS A 50 -3.63 -3.63 3.87
N MET A 51 -2.45 -3.55 4.50
CA MET A 51 -1.19 -3.61 3.77
C MET A 51 -0.92 -4.97 3.15
N ARG A 52 -1.38 -6.07 3.76
CA ARG A 52 -1.27 -7.42 3.15
C ARG A 52 -2.15 -7.60 1.93
N VAL A 53 -3.34 -7.01 1.93
CA VAL A 53 -4.23 -7.01 0.75
C VAL A 53 -3.58 -6.23 -0.41
N LEU A 54 -2.87 -5.14 -0.10
CA LEU A 54 -2.26 -4.26 -1.11
C LEU A 54 -0.88 -4.74 -1.62
N LEU A 55 -0.07 -5.34 -0.74
CA LEU A 55 1.35 -5.64 -0.99
C LEU A 55 1.69 -7.13 -0.93
N GLY A 56 0.71 -7.99 -0.62
CA GLY A 56 0.94 -9.39 -0.30
C GLY A 56 1.53 -9.61 1.10
N GLU A 57 1.87 -10.86 1.40
CA GLU A 57 2.26 -11.28 2.76
C GLU A 57 3.71 -10.92 3.15
N THR A 58 4.59 -10.63 2.18
CA THR A 58 6.04 -10.55 2.42
C THR A 58 6.57 -9.14 2.70
N LEU A 59 5.90 -8.10 2.15
CA LEU A 59 6.34 -6.71 2.30
C LEU A 59 5.89 -6.08 3.63
N PRO A 60 4.64 -6.23 4.10
CA PRO A 60 4.20 -5.64 5.36
C PRO A 60 4.74 -6.42 6.56
N GLN A 61 5.39 -5.72 7.50
CA GLN A 61 5.98 -6.31 8.70
C GLN A 61 5.54 -5.52 9.94
N GLN A 62 5.23 -6.22 11.03
CA GLN A 62 4.92 -5.52 12.28
C GLN A 62 6.22 -5.10 12.96
N PRO A 63 6.39 -3.81 13.29
CA PRO A 63 7.47 -3.40 14.17
C PRO A 63 7.08 -3.79 15.59
N TYR A 64 7.76 -4.80 16.13
CA TYR A 64 7.72 -5.32 17.51
C TYR A 64 6.34 -5.76 18.09
#